data_AF-A0A7Y4SXC8-F1
#
_entry.id   AF-A0A7Y4SXC8-F1
#
_cell.length_a   1.000
_cell.length_b   1.000
_cell.length_c   1.000
_cell.angle_alpha   90.00
_cell.angle_beta   90.00
_cell.angle_gamma   90.00
#
_symmetry.space_group_name_H-M   'P 1'
#
loop_
_entity.id
_entity.type
_entity.pdbx_description
1 polymer ?
#
loop_
_entity_poly.entity_id
_entity_poly.type
_entity_poly.pdbx_seq_one_letter_code
_entity_poly.pdbx_strand_id
1 'polypeptide(L)'
;MLALALLTFTNSASAQDARKSAFAGGLERALAEPGTAAELRRRFASLDAAELPQLFAFVVEGRVPGSASGSPALRASTGEDQRQIARECLAARPRREIVPLLEDLAGRPQETMVRLQAQRLLGAMGSGDHIKLLARLTVSQHERVALAPELRAGFTAALDGILARDAAGVSQVAALFSESSPGLSSAIVESLARLDSLQATRILAGQLGRTPGLDPLLLARLGERGRLGWGSDESVRYTVRRYLGQRDPALVSAAARASGQLGDDGAVEALVGLMEHEDERVRTSVFEALASISGMAFGPDPARWTSWHNAEMRWWDEEAEALLVRIERGRGLEFVRAAGEVLEHGLFRDRIAESFSQALARGTPAEVRLACRALEQLRSRQAINGLLECLEREEPEVREAAMRALNAITGAELSPELGSWDELAG
;
A
#
# COMPACT_ATOMS: atom_id res chain seq x y z
N MET A 1 44.30 34.69 58.38
CA MET A 1 43.21 34.93 57.41
C MET A 1 43.45 34.08 56.17
N LEU A 2 43.01 32.81 56.18
CA LEU A 2 43.02 31.94 54.99
C LEU A 2 42.15 30.72 55.29
N ALA A 3 40.83 30.88 55.09
CA ALA A 3 39.86 29.79 55.04
C ALA A 3 38.53 30.35 54.52
N LEU A 4 38.42 30.67 53.22
CA LEU A 4 37.12 30.89 52.56
C LEU A 4 37.29 30.89 51.02
N ALA A 5 37.55 29.73 50.41
CA ALA A 5 37.63 29.62 48.94
C ALA A 5 37.35 28.21 48.37
N LEU A 6 36.44 27.43 48.96
CA LEU A 6 36.17 26.05 48.49
C LEU A 6 34.67 25.66 48.44
N LEU A 7 33.75 26.61 48.22
CA LEU A 7 32.31 26.34 48.30
C LEU A 7 31.43 26.82 47.11
N THR A 8 31.98 26.98 45.90
CA THR A 8 31.18 27.48 44.76
C THR A 8 31.28 26.68 43.46
N PHE A 9 31.67 25.40 43.48
CA PHE A 9 31.72 24.58 42.26
C PHE A 9 30.91 23.28 42.25
N THR A 10 30.08 23.01 43.26
CA THR A 10 29.28 21.76 43.35
C THR A 10 27.78 21.94 43.11
N ASN A 11 27.30 23.16 42.85
CA ASN A 11 25.86 23.45 42.89
C ASN A 11 25.12 23.43 41.53
N SER A 12 25.82 23.19 40.41
CA SER A 12 25.17 23.07 39.09
C SER A 12 24.80 21.62 38.73
N ALA A 13 25.59 20.64 39.15
CA ALA A 13 25.32 19.21 38.94
C ALA A 13 24.17 18.71 39.85
N SER A 14 24.13 19.13 41.12
CA SER A 14 23.08 18.71 42.05
C SER A 14 21.71 19.31 41.72
N ALA A 15 21.64 20.49 41.11
CA ALA A 15 20.38 21.10 40.68
C ALA A 15 19.78 20.39 39.45
N GLN A 16 20.63 19.82 38.59
CA GLN A 16 20.22 19.06 37.41
C GLN A 16 19.79 17.63 37.78
N ASP A 17 20.46 17.01 38.78
CA ASP A 17 20.06 15.72 39.36
C ASP A 17 18.85 15.83 40.31
N ALA A 18 18.70 16.94 41.05
CA ALA A 18 17.50 17.21 41.85
C ALA A 18 16.26 17.48 40.98
N ARG A 19 16.43 18.11 39.81
CA ARG A 19 15.35 18.23 38.81
C ARG A 19 14.99 16.88 38.19
N LYS A 20 15.95 15.99 37.92
CA LYS A 20 15.65 14.61 37.48
C LYS A 20 14.91 13.80 38.56
N SER A 21 15.22 14.04 39.83
CA SER A 21 14.58 13.37 40.98
C SER A 21 13.14 13.84 41.27
N ALA A 22 12.83 15.13 41.06
CA ALA A 22 11.49 15.67 41.33
C ALA A 22 10.44 15.29 40.25
N PHE A 23 10.88 15.09 39.01
CA PHE A 23 10.04 14.64 37.89
C PHE A 23 9.84 13.11 37.83
N ALA A 24 10.46 12.34 38.74
CA ALA A 24 10.40 10.88 38.73
C ALA A 24 9.12 10.30 39.37
N GLY A 25 8.27 11.14 39.98
CA GLY A 25 7.22 10.66 40.88
C GLY A 25 5.85 10.38 40.26
N GLY A 26 5.46 10.98 39.13
CA GLY A 26 4.10 10.82 38.59
C GLY A 26 3.89 9.45 37.95
N LEU A 27 4.84 9.00 37.14
CA LEU A 27 4.80 7.67 36.51
C LEU A 27 4.89 6.53 37.54
N GLU A 28 5.80 6.64 38.52
CA GLU A 28 5.92 5.65 39.59
C GLU A 28 4.63 5.54 40.41
N ARG A 29 4.00 6.67 40.76
CA ARG A 29 2.69 6.68 41.43
C ARG A 29 1.60 6.05 40.58
N ALA A 30 1.55 6.38 39.29
CA ALA A 30 0.56 5.83 38.35
C ALA A 30 0.65 4.30 38.22
N LEU A 31 1.86 3.74 38.32
CA LEU A 31 2.11 2.30 38.24
C LEU A 31 1.97 1.57 39.58
N ALA A 32 2.29 2.23 40.70
CA ALA A 32 2.24 1.61 42.03
C ALA A 32 0.81 1.38 42.55
N GLU A 33 -0.14 2.18 42.11
CA GLU A 33 -1.54 2.08 42.51
C GLU A 33 -2.28 0.97 41.71
N PRO A 34 -2.77 -0.10 42.37
CA PRO A 34 -3.58 -1.11 41.71
C PRO A 34 -4.88 -0.49 41.21
N GLY A 35 -5.31 -0.87 40.01
CA GLY A 35 -6.53 -0.32 39.41
C GLY A 35 -6.88 -1.02 38.11
N THR A 36 -8.07 -0.71 37.60
CA THR A 36 -8.54 -1.19 36.30
C THR A 36 -7.76 -0.57 35.15
N ALA A 37 -7.82 -1.19 33.96
CA ALA A 37 -7.20 -0.65 32.75
C ALA A 37 -7.68 0.79 32.42
N ALA A 38 -8.94 1.12 32.73
CA ALA A 38 -9.50 2.46 32.53
C ALA A 38 -8.88 3.51 33.47
N GLU A 39 -8.64 3.15 34.73
CA GLU A 39 -7.99 4.03 35.70
C GLU A 39 -6.51 4.24 35.35
N LEU A 40 -5.83 3.19 34.88
CA LEU A 40 -4.46 3.32 34.39
C LEU A 40 -4.38 4.26 33.17
N ARG A 41 -5.31 4.12 32.21
CA ARG A 41 -5.42 5.04 31.06
C ARG A 41 -5.60 6.49 31.50
N ARG A 42 -6.48 6.76 32.48
CA ARG A 42 -6.70 8.12 33.00
C ARG A 42 -5.43 8.69 33.64
N ARG A 43 -4.71 7.88 34.42
CA ARG A 43 -3.47 8.30 35.09
C ARG A 43 -2.35 8.60 34.08
N PHE A 44 -2.14 7.74 33.09
CA PHE A 44 -1.18 8.03 32.02
C PHE A 44 -1.58 9.25 31.18
N ALA A 45 -2.88 9.44 30.92
CA ALA A 45 -3.35 10.62 30.21
C ALA A 45 -3.12 11.93 31.00
N SER A 46 -3.07 11.86 32.34
CA SER A 46 -2.81 13.03 33.20
C SER A 46 -1.33 13.39 33.37
N LEU A 47 -0.40 12.58 32.83
CA LEU A 47 1.03 12.87 32.93
C LEU A 47 1.39 14.17 32.17
N ASP A 48 2.37 14.88 32.74
CA ASP A 48 2.90 16.09 32.13
C ASP A 48 3.77 15.76 30.91
N ALA A 49 3.91 16.71 29.98
CA ALA A 49 4.74 16.52 28.79
C ALA A 49 6.21 16.16 29.12
N ALA A 50 6.71 16.63 30.27
CA ALA A 50 8.05 16.32 30.78
C ALA A 50 8.22 14.85 31.24
N GLU A 51 7.12 14.14 31.51
CA GLU A 51 7.12 12.75 31.94
C GLU A 51 6.97 11.75 30.78
N LEU A 52 6.61 12.23 29.58
CA LEU A 52 6.47 11.41 28.37
C LEU A 52 7.73 10.62 28.00
N PRO A 53 8.96 11.15 28.13
CA PRO A 53 10.18 10.37 27.89
C PRO A 53 10.31 9.17 28.85
N GLN A 54 9.87 9.31 30.11
CA GLN A 54 9.90 8.21 31.08
C GLN A 54 8.82 7.17 30.76
N LEU A 55 7.62 7.62 30.38
CA LEU A 55 6.55 6.71 29.94
C LEU A 55 6.97 5.93 28.68
N PHE A 56 7.66 6.59 27.75
CA PHE A 56 8.22 5.94 26.56
C PHE A 56 9.31 4.93 26.93
N ALA A 57 10.24 5.27 27.83
CA ALA A 57 11.25 4.34 28.31
C ALA A 57 10.64 3.13 29.03
N PHE A 58 9.54 3.33 29.78
CA PHE A 58 8.76 2.24 30.36
C PHE A 58 8.16 1.30 29.30
N VAL A 59 7.65 1.85 28.19
CA VAL A 59 7.18 1.04 27.05
C VAL A 59 8.30 0.20 26.44
N VAL A 60 9.52 0.75 26.35
CA VAL A 60 10.69 0.05 25.77
C VAL A 60 11.22 -1.03 26.70
N GLU A 61 11.51 -0.69 27.95
CA GLU A 61 12.25 -1.55 28.88
C GLU A 61 11.34 -2.41 29.76
N GLY A 62 10.05 -2.09 29.86
CA GLY A 62 9.13 -2.72 30.81
C GLY A 62 9.43 -2.42 32.27
N ARG A 63 10.23 -1.37 32.55
CA ARG A 63 10.58 -0.90 33.90
C ARG A 63 10.70 0.63 33.90
N VAL A 64 10.49 1.24 35.06
CA VAL A 64 10.64 2.70 35.21
C VAL A 64 12.14 3.04 35.33
N PRO A 65 12.67 3.96 34.51
CA PRO A 65 14.07 4.37 34.60
C PRO A 65 14.37 5.04 35.95
N GLY A 66 15.40 4.58 36.65
CA GLY A 66 15.84 5.18 37.93
C GLY A 66 15.16 4.62 39.18
N SER A 67 14.17 3.72 39.06
CA SER A 67 13.63 3.04 40.24
C SER A 67 14.70 2.09 40.81
N ALA A 68 15.08 2.28 42.08
CA ALA A 68 15.98 1.35 42.75
C ALA A 68 15.40 -0.08 42.69
N SER A 69 16.24 -1.08 42.41
CA SER A 69 15.92 -2.52 42.25
C SER A 69 15.19 -3.22 43.42
N GLY A 70 14.62 -2.48 44.37
CA GLY A 70 14.08 -2.96 45.63
C GLY A 70 12.60 -2.66 45.91
N SER A 71 11.89 -1.82 45.15
CA SER A 71 10.49 -1.50 45.49
C SER A 71 9.55 -2.69 45.21
N PRO A 72 8.88 -3.28 46.23
CA PRO A 72 8.00 -4.43 46.06
C PRO A 72 6.81 -4.18 45.13
N ALA A 73 6.38 -2.92 45.02
CA ALA A 73 5.29 -2.48 44.14
C ALA A 73 5.62 -2.60 42.64
N LEU A 74 6.90 -2.67 42.26
CA LEU A 74 7.37 -2.80 40.87
C LEU A 74 7.74 -4.25 40.47
N ARG A 75 7.66 -5.21 41.41
CA ARG A 75 8.03 -6.63 41.17
C ARG A 75 6.89 -7.51 40.67
N ALA A 76 5.64 -7.06 40.81
CA ALA A 76 4.49 -7.77 40.25
C ALA A 76 4.40 -7.44 38.77
N SER A 77 5.08 -8.24 37.94
CA SER A 77 4.99 -8.31 36.47
C SER A 77 4.36 -7.08 35.80
N THR A 78 5.18 -6.18 35.28
CA THR A 78 4.77 -5.20 34.28
C THR A 78 4.19 -5.95 33.08
N GLY A 79 2.88 -6.17 33.12
CA GLY A 79 2.17 -6.97 32.15
C GLY A 79 2.24 -6.31 30.77
N GLU A 80 2.28 -7.12 29.72
CA GLU A 80 2.19 -6.63 28.34
C GLU A 80 0.98 -5.68 28.17
N ASP A 81 -0.09 -5.92 28.92
CA ASP A 81 -1.29 -5.08 29.01
C ASP A 81 -0.99 -3.64 29.47
N GLN A 82 -0.13 -3.45 30.47
CA GLN A 82 0.22 -2.12 30.97
C GLN A 82 1.08 -1.36 29.94
N ARG A 83 2.01 -2.06 29.28
CA ARG A 83 2.80 -1.49 28.18
C ARG A 83 1.92 -1.12 27.00
N GLN A 84 0.93 -1.95 26.70
CA GLN A 84 -0.03 -1.68 25.64
C GLN A 84 -0.87 -0.44 25.94
N ILE A 85 -1.38 -0.31 27.18
CA ILE A 85 -2.09 0.88 27.64
C ILE A 85 -1.19 2.14 27.56
N ALA A 86 0.07 2.03 27.98
CA ALA A 86 1.03 3.14 27.88
C ALA A 86 1.26 3.57 26.42
N ARG A 87 1.38 2.60 25.48
CA ARG A 87 1.50 2.87 24.04
C ARG A 87 0.28 3.60 23.49
N GLU A 88 -0.92 3.13 23.82
CA GLU A 88 -2.18 3.78 23.43
C GLU A 88 -2.27 5.21 23.96
N CYS A 89 -1.89 5.42 25.23
CA CYS A 89 -1.88 6.76 25.84
C CYS A 89 -0.88 7.69 25.17
N LEU A 90 0.33 7.23 24.87
CA LEU A 90 1.33 8.01 24.15
C LEU A 90 0.84 8.39 22.74
N ALA A 91 0.22 7.44 22.02
CA ALA A 91 -0.32 7.67 20.69
C ALA A 91 -1.50 8.66 20.69
N ALA A 92 -2.27 8.72 21.78
CA ALA A 92 -3.38 9.65 21.94
C ALA A 92 -2.94 11.08 22.34
N ARG A 93 -1.67 11.30 22.70
CA ARG A 93 -1.17 12.64 23.04
C ARG A 93 -1.12 13.56 21.81
N PRO A 94 -1.26 14.89 22.00
CA PRO A 94 -1.05 15.85 20.91
C PRO A 94 0.33 15.69 20.28
N ARG A 95 0.39 15.69 18.94
CA ARG A 95 1.64 15.56 18.16
C ARG A 95 2.74 16.52 18.63
N ARG A 96 2.37 17.78 18.93
CA ARG A 96 3.29 18.82 19.43
C ARG A 96 4.07 18.44 20.70
N GLU A 97 3.58 17.47 21.48
CA GLU A 97 4.23 17.01 22.71
C GLU A 97 5.13 15.79 22.47
N ILE A 98 4.77 14.93 21.52
CA ILE A 98 5.47 13.67 21.23
C ILE A 98 6.57 13.87 20.18
N VAL A 99 6.34 14.70 19.17
CA VAL A 99 7.29 14.92 18.06
C VAL A 99 8.66 15.40 18.56
N PRO A 100 8.79 16.35 19.52
CA PRO A 100 10.09 16.73 20.06
C PRO A 100 10.88 15.59 20.69
N LEU A 101 10.20 14.67 21.41
CA LEU A 101 10.82 13.47 21.95
C LEU A 101 11.37 12.58 20.83
N LEU A 102 10.59 12.36 19.77
CA LEU A 102 10.99 11.54 18.63
C LEU A 102 12.12 12.18 17.82
N GLU A 103 12.14 13.50 17.68
CA GLU A 103 13.24 14.23 17.05
C GLU A 103 14.55 14.11 17.82
N ASP A 104 14.49 14.20 19.16
CA ASP A 104 15.65 13.96 20.03
C ASP A 104 16.16 12.52 19.90
N LEU A 105 15.27 11.53 19.86
CA LEU A 105 15.65 10.14 19.62
C LEU A 105 16.31 9.96 18.26
N ALA A 106 15.79 10.59 17.21
CA ALA A 106 16.34 10.55 15.85
C ALA A 106 17.68 11.30 15.71
N GLY A 107 18.04 12.16 16.66
CA GLY A 107 19.26 12.97 16.64
C GLY A 107 20.51 12.25 17.17
N ARG A 108 20.36 11.06 17.77
CA ARG A 108 21.46 10.32 18.41
C ARG A 108 21.37 8.82 18.13
N PRO A 109 22.47 8.05 18.26
CA PRO A 109 22.43 6.60 18.13
C PRO A 109 21.49 5.98 19.17
N GLN A 110 20.63 5.06 18.72
CA GLN A 110 19.66 4.38 19.57
C GLN A 110 19.70 2.88 19.34
N GLU A 111 19.40 2.12 20.40
CA GLU A 111 19.21 0.68 20.28
C GLU A 111 18.03 0.35 19.35
N THR A 112 18.08 -0.82 18.72
CA THR A 112 17.06 -1.28 17.77
C THR A 112 15.67 -1.28 18.38
N MET A 113 15.51 -1.70 19.64
CA MET A 113 14.21 -1.73 20.30
C MET A 113 13.61 -0.33 20.51
N VAL A 114 14.45 0.65 20.88
CA VAL A 114 14.04 2.05 21.04
C VAL A 114 13.53 2.60 19.71
N ARG A 115 14.27 2.37 18.62
CA ARG A 115 13.86 2.76 17.26
C ARG A 115 12.55 2.11 16.82
N LEU A 116 12.36 0.81 17.10
CA LEU A 116 11.12 0.10 16.79
C LEU A 116 9.91 0.68 17.53
N GLN A 117 10.03 0.99 18.83
CA GLN A 117 8.93 1.61 19.56
C GLN A 117 8.65 3.04 19.09
N ALA A 118 9.69 3.78 18.70
CA ALA A 118 9.55 5.12 18.12
C ALA A 118 8.84 5.07 16.76
N GLN A 119 9.19 4.12 15.88
CA GLN A 119 8.49 3.87 14.61
C GLN A 119 7.01 3.54 14.86
N ARG A 120 6.70 2.63 15.79
CA ARG A 120 5.32 2.26 16.13
C ARG A 120 4.51 3.45 16.64
N LEU A 121 5.09 4.24 17.55
CA LEU A 121 4.44 5.43 18.10
C LEU A 121 4.16 6.46 17.01
N LEU A 122 5.16 6.75 16.16
CA LEU A 122 4.99 7.69 15.05
C LEU A 122 4.01 7.16 14.00
N GLY A 123 4.00 5.85 13.75
CA GLY A 123 3.05 5.19 12.87
C GLY A 123 1.61 5.34 13.36
N ALA A 124 1.37 5.19 14.66
CA ALA A 124 0.03 5.31 15.24
C ALA A 124 -0.52 6.75 15.16
N MET A 125 0.31 7.77 15.35
CA MET A 125 -0.15 9.15 15.53
C MET A 125 0.25 10.14 14.43
N GLY A 126 1.24 9.80 13.61
CA GLY A 126 1.84 10.70 12.63
C GLY A 126 0.90 11.16 11.51
N SER A 127 1.43 12.08 10.71
CA SER A 127 0.87 12.58 9.45
C SER A 127 1.98 12.60 8.41
N GLY A 128 1.67 12.93 7.16
CA GLY A 128 2.63 12.97 6.07
C GLY A 128 3.90 13.75 6.44
N ASP A 129 3.77 14.92 7.07
CA ASP A 129 4.90 15.78 7.43
C ASP A 129 5.98 15.08 8.28
N HIS A 130 5.62 13.98 8.93
CA HIS A 130 6.51 13.19 9.77
C HIS A 130 7.21 12.03 9.05
N ILE A 131 6.96 11.81 7.75
CA ILE A 131 7.59 10.71 6.97
C ILE A 131 9.12 10.82 6.97
N LYS A 132 9.67 12.04 6.88
CA LYS A 132 11.12 12.27 6.98
C LYS A 132 11.66 11.95 8.38
N LEU A 133 10.90 12.23 9.43
CA LEU A 133 11.26 11.86 10.80
C LEU A 133 11.25 10.33 10.97
N LEU A 134 10.25 9.65 10.41
CA LEU A 134 10.18 8.20 10.41
C LEU A 134 11.41 7.56 9.73
N ALA A 135 11.86 8.11 8.61
CA ALA A 135 13.08 7.66 7.93
C ALA A 135 14.33 7.82 8.81
N ARG A 136 14.48 8.98 9.48
CA ARG A 136 15.59 9.25 10.42
C ARG A 136 15.59 8.34 11.65
N LEU A 137 14.42 7.96 12.15
CA LEU A 137 14.28 6.97 13.23
C LEU A 137 14.67 5.56 12.80
N THR A 138 14.63 5.28 11.50
CA THR A 138 14.88 3.96 10.92
C THR A 138 16.33 3.78 10.55
N VAL A 139 16.87 4.72 9.79
CA VAL A 139 18.25 4.70 9.30
C VAL A 139 19.06 5.67 10.15
N SER A 140 19.95 5.12 10.99
CA SER A 140 20.90 5.94 11.73
C SER A 140 21.91 6.53 10.74
N GLN A 141 22.14 7.84 10.79
CA GLN A 141 23.17 8.53 9.99
C GLN A 141 24.59 7.98 10.25
N HIS A 142 24.76 7.22 11.33
CA HIS A 142 26.04 6.70 11.81
C HIS A 142 26.24 5.21 11.47
N GLU A 143 25.19 4.50 11.02
CA GLU A 143 25.25 3.08 10.69
C GLU A 143 25.41 2.88 9.18
N ARG A 144 26.54 2.31 8.75
CA ARG A 144 26.75 1.86 7.35
C ARG A 144 26.33 0.40 7.12
N VAL A 145 25.62 -0.18 8.08
CA VAL A 145 25.20 -1.59 8.07
C VAL A 145 23.86 -1.71 7.34
N ALA A 146 23.61 -2.88 6.74
CA ALA A 146 22.31 -3.19 6.15
C ALA A 146 21.17 -2.98 7.16
N LEU A 147 20.06 -2.40 6.69
CA LEU A 147 18.89 -2.13 7.53
C LEU A 147 18.31 -3.45 8.06
N ALA A 148 18.25 -3.58 9.38
CA ALA A 148 17.72 -4.74 10.08
C ALA A 148 16.28 -5.06 9.64
N PRO A 149 15.92 -6.35 9.45
CA PRO A 149 14.59 -6.75 8.98
C PRO A 149 13.45 -6.20 9.85
N GLU A 150 13.65 -6.15 11.16
CA GLU A 150 12.66 -5.68 12.12
C GLU A 150 12.40 -4.18 11.93
N LEU A 151 13.46 -3.38 11.75
CA LEU A 151 13.34 -1.93 11.52
C LEU A 151 12.70 -1.64 10.16
N ARG A 152 12.94 -2.49 9.16
CA ARG A 152 12.28 -2.41 7.86
C ARG A 152 10.79 -2.68 7.97
N ALA A 153 10.41 -3.76 8.66
CA ALA A 153 9.01 -4.10 8.91
C ALA A 153 8.31 -3.02 9.75
N GLY A 154 8.99 -2.51 10.80
CA GLY A 154 8.49 -1.43 11.64
C GLY A 154 8.31 -0.11 10.88
N PHE A 155 9.25 0.26 10.02
CA PHE A 155 9.10 1.42 9.13
C PHE A 155 7.90 1.25 8.21
N THR A 156 7.77 0.08 7.59
CA THR A 156 6.70 -0.18 6.63
C THR A 156 5.33 -0.09 7.30
N ALA A 157 5.16 -0.74 8.46
CA ALA A 157 3.91 -0.67 9.23
C ALA A 157 3.59 0.75 9.71
N ALA A 158 4.62 1.52 10.08
CA ALA A 158 4.45 2.92 10.50
C ALA A 158 4.06 3.82 9.32
N LEU A 159 4.65 3.61 8.15
CA LEU A 159 4.31 4.34 6.93
C LEU A 159 2.90 4.01 6.45
N ASP A 160 2.52 2.73 6.45
CA ASP A 160 1.15 2.27 6.16
C ASP A 160 0.16 2.95 7.10
N GLY A 161 0.49 2.96 8.40
CA GLY A 161 -0.25 3.71 9.41
C GLY A 161 -0.42 5.16 8.99
N ILE A 162 0.66 5.92 8.79
CA ILE A 162 0.59 7.35 8.46
C ILE A 162 -0.27 7.60 7.20
N LEU A 163 -0.04 6.85 6.13
CA LEU A 163 -0.69 7.07 4.84
C LEU A 163 -2.17 6.68 4.85
N ALA A 164 -2.58 5.73 5.70
CA ALA A 164 -3.99 5.44 5.93
C ALA A 164 -4.75 6.60 6.63
N ARG A 165 -4.06 7.45 7.43
CA ARG A 165 -4.67 8.69 7.99
C ARG A 165 -4.54 9.89 7.07
N ASP A 166 -3.45 9.97 6.32
CA ASP A 166 -3.06 11.14 5.56
C ASP A 166 -2.51 10.73 4.19
N ALA A 167 -3.43 10.46 3.27
CA ALA A 167 -3.10 10.05 1.90
C ALA A 167 -2.32 11.13 1.12
N ALA A 168 -2.43 12.41 1.50
CA ALA A 168 -1.65 13.49 0.88
C ALA A 168 -0.13 13.34 1.13
N GLY A 169 0.24 12.60 2.18
CA GLY A 169 1.62 12.24 2.50
C GLY A 169 2.34 11.42 1.42
N VAL A 170 1.60 10.78 0.49
CA VAL A 170 2.17 10.04 -0.64
C VAL A 170 3.13 10.92 -1.48
N SER A 171 2.83 12.22 -1.60
CA SER A 171 3.71 13.18 -2.30
C SER A 171 5.10 13.29 -1.67
N GLN A 172 5.19 13.21 -0.34
CA GLN A 172 6.44 13.34 0.41
C GLN A 172 7.27 12.05 0.35
N VAL A 173 6.61 10.89 0.15
CA VAL A 173 7.28 9.60 -0.06
C VAL A 173 8.12 9.63 -1.34
N ALA A 174 7.66 10.28 -2.41
CA ALA A 174 8.39 10.34 -3.68
C ALA A 174 9.78 10.99 -3.54
N ALA A 175 9.85 12.10 -2.77
CA ALA A 175 11.11 12.77 -2.47
C ALA A 175 12.01 11.87 -1.60
N LEU A 176 11.45 11.27 -0.54
CA LEU A 176 12.19 10.38 0.36
C LEU A 176 12.76 9.16 -0.39
N PHE A 177 12.00 8.53 -1.28
CA PHE A 177 12.41 7.34 -2.02
C PHE A 177 13.73 7.61 -2.76
N SER A 178 13.79 8.73 -3.50
CA SER A 178 14.96 9.06 -4.33
C SER A 178 16.24 9.29 -3.52
N GLU A 179 16.12 9.66 -2.25
CA GLU A 179 17.25 9.93 -1.34
C GLU A 179 17.61 8.74 -0.44
N SER A 180 16.84 7.65 -0.51
CA SER A 180 16.90 6.53 0.44
C SER A 180 17.91 5.45 0.06
N SER A 181 18.44 4.75 1.07
CA SER A 181 19.25 3.55 0.86
C SER A 181 18.40 2.39 0.32
N PRO A 182 18.98 1.40 -0.40
CA PRO A 182 18.21 0.29 -0.98
C PRO A 182 17.31 -0.45 0.00
N GLY A 183 17.77 -0.61 1.26
CA GLY A 183 16.99 -1.25 2.32
C GLY A 183 15.75 -0.45 2.70
N LEU A 184 15.85 0.87 2.81
CA LEU A 184 14.71 1.74 3.10
C LEU A 184 13.80 1.89 1.88
N SER A 185 14.38 2.02 0.68
CA SER A 185 13.63 2.07 -0.57
C SER A 185 12.78 0.81 -0.78
N SER A 186 13.29 -0.39 -0.44
CA SER A 186 12.49 -1.62 -0.50
C SER A 186 11.29 -1.58 0.45
N ALA A 187 11.44 -1.01 1.65
CA ALA A 187 10.35 -0.81 2.61
C ALA A 187 9.29 0.16 2.07
N ILE A 188 9.75 1.24 1.43
CA ILE A 188 8.87 2.20 0.76
C ILE A 188 8.08 1.52 -0.36
N VAL A 189 8.75 0.70 -1.19
CA VAL A 189 8.07 -0.06 -2.26
C VAL A 189 6.97 -0.95 -1.69
N GLU A 190 7.26 -1.69 -0.63
CA GLU A 190 6.27 -2.59 0.00
C GLU A 190 5.07 -1.83 0.59
N SER A 191 5.31 -0.68 1.22
CA SER A 191 4.25 0.16 1.76
C SER A 191 3.40 0.75 0.63
N LEU A 192 4.05 1.39 -0.35
CA LEU A 192 3.37 1.93 -1.51
C LEU A 192 2.60 0.84 -2.25
N ALA A 193 3.15 -0.37 -2.44
CA ALA A 193 2.48 -1.45 -3.14
C ALA A 193 1.13 -1.85 -2.54
N ARG A 194 0.95 -1.71 -1.22
CA ARG A 194 -0.31 -1.98 -0.52
C ARG A 194 -1.33 -0.84 -0.55
N LEU A 195 -0.91 0.37 -0.91
CA LEU A 195 -1.81 1.52 -0.98
C LEU A 195 -2.62 1.49 -2.27
N ASP A 196 -3.93 1.54 -2.13
CA ASP A 196 -4.83 1.66 -3.26
C ASP A 196 -4.87 3.11 -3.78
N SER A 197 -3.90 3.44 -4.63
CA SER A 197 -3.70 4.82 -5.09
C SER A 197 -2.96 4.86 -6.42
N LEU A 198 -3.57 5.47 -7.42
CA LEU A 198 -2.91 5.72 -8.72
C LEU A 198 -1.62 6.52 -8.58
N GLN A 199 -1.59 7.50 -7.66
CA GLN A 199 -0.39 8.29 -7.40
C GLN A 199 0.76 7.41 -6.88
N ALA A 200 0.47 6.47 -5.98
CA ALA A 200 1.45 5.50 -5.52
C ALA A 200 1.93 4.58 -6.67
N THR A 201 1.03 4.13 -7.58
CA THR A 201 1.44 3.38 -8.80
C THR A 201 2.44 4.17 -9.62
N ARG A 202 2.12 5.44 -9.89
CA ARG A 202 2.95 6.33 -10.71
C ARG A 202 4.31 6.61 -10.06
N ILE A 203 4.36 6.74 -8.74
CA ILE A 203 5.63 6.87 -8.01
C ILE A 203 6.47 5.61 -8.17
N LEU A 204 5.90 4.41 -8.00
CA LEU A 204 6.61 3.15 -8.20
C LEU A 204 7.14 3.02 -9.64
N ALA A 205 6.29 3.29 -10.64
CA ALA A 205 6.70 3.28 -12.05
C ALA A 205 7.81 4.30 -12.33
N GLY A 206 7.71 5.52 -11.77
CA GLY A 206 8.72 6.56 -11.93
C GLY A 206 10.10 6.25 -11.33
N GLN A 207 10.20 5.22 -10.47
CA GLN A 207 11.47 4.76 -9.89
C GLN A 207 12.15 3.66 -10.72
N LEU A 208 11.44 3.05 -11.68
CA LEU A 208 12.04 2.10 -12.61
C LEU A 208 13.23 2.75 -13.33
N GLY A 209 14.39 2.12 -13.21
CA GLY A 209 15.62 2.51 -13.90
C GLY A 209 16.42 3.57 -13.15
N ARG A 210 15.82 4.25 -12.17
CA ARG A 210 16.53 5.13 -11.23
C ARG A 210 17.28 4.32 -10.18
N THR A 211 16.72 3.17 -9.79
CA THR A 211 17.33 2.25 -8.83
C THR A 211 17.35 0.83 -9.39
N PRO A 212 18.31 0.47 -10.26
CA PRO A 212 18.29 -0.80 -11.00
C PRO A 212 18.17 -2.06 -10.13
N GLY A 213 18.74 -2.05 -8.92
CA GLY A 213 18.63 -3.17 -7.98
C GLY A 213 17.22 -3.42 -7.43
N LEU A 214 16.29 -2.47 -7.59
CA LEU A 214 14.89 -2.59 -7.19
C LEU A 214 13.95 -2.84 -8.36
N ASP A 215 14.41 -2.72 -9.61
CA ASP A 215 13.57 -2.87 -10.80
C ASP A 215 12.79 -4.20 -10.83
N PRO A 216 13.38 -5.37 -10.47
CA PRO A 216 12.61 -6.62 -10.42
C PRO A 216 11.44 -6.57 -9.41
N LEU A 217 11.68 -5.96 -8.24
CA LEU A 217 10.66 -5.78 -7.21
C LEU A 217 9.58 -4.80 -7.68
N LEU A 218 9.98 -3.67 -8.26
CA LEU A 218 9.07 -2.65 -8.79
C LEU A 218 8.16 -3.23 -9.88
N LEU A 219 8.72 -3.98 -10.84
CA LEU A 219 7.94 -4.65 -11.89
C LEU A 219 6.93 -5.62 -11.30
N ALA A 220 7.34 -6.46 -10.33
CA ALA A 220 6.45 -7.39 -9.66
C ALA A 220 5.28 -6.66 -8.96
N ARG A 221 5.56 -5.59 -8.19
CA ARG A 221 4.53 -4.81 -7.49
C ARG A 221 3.62 -4.03 -8.44
N LEU A 222 4.14 -3.53 -9.56
CA LEU A 222 3.33 -2.88 -10.59
C LEU A 222 2.38 -3.87 -11.29
N GLY A 223 2.85 -5.10 -11.55
CA GLY A 223 1.99 -6.17 -12.05
C GLY A 223 0.85 -6.49 -11.09
N GLU A 224 1.14 -6.66 -9.80
CA GLU A 224 0.13 -6.92 -8.77
C GLU A 224 -0.96 -5.84 -8.73
N ARG A 225 -0.61 -4.58 -9.03
CA ARG A 225 -1.57 -3.46 -9.13
C ARG A 225 -2.49 -3.52 -10.34
N GLY A 226 -2.15 -4.27 -11.38
CA GLY A 226 -3.09 -4.58 -12.46
C GLY A 226 -4.34 -5.28 -11.93
N ARG A 227 -4.18 -6.09 -10.88
CA ARG A 227 -5.29 -6.69 -10.12
C ARG A 227 -5.95 -5.74 -9.14
N LEU A 228 -5.60 -4.46 -9.08
CA LEU A 228 -6.24 -3.46 -8.21
C LEU A 228 -7.14 -2.49 -8.99
N GLY A 229 -7.11 -2.51 -10.34
CA GLY A 229 -7.96 -1.66 -11.18
C GLY A 229 -7.26 -0.44 -11.77
N TRP A 230 -6.05 -0.14 -11.30
CA TRP A 230 -5.17 0.91 -11.84
C TRP A 230 -4.40 0.48 -13.10
N GLY A 231 -4.71 -0.71 -13.61
CA GLY A 231 -4.03 -1.29 -14.76
C GLY A 231 -4.11 -0.43 -16.02
N SER A 232 -5.10 0.48 -16.13
CA SER A 232 -5.37 1.30 -17.32
C SER A 232 -4.47 2.52 -17.52
N ASP A 233 -3.58 2.83 -16.57
CA ASP A 233 -2.67 3.98 -16.72
C ASP A 233 -1.60 3.71 -17.79
N GLU A 234 -1.76 4.35 -18.95
CA GLU A 234 -0.86 4.18 -20.09
C GLU A 234 0.58 4.62 -19.80
N SER A 235 0.80 5.58 -18.89
CA SER A 235 2.16 5.98 -18.49
C SER A 235 2.85 4.87 -17.71
N VAL A 236 2.11 4.17 -16.84
CA VAL A 236 2.60 3.00 -16.11
C VAL A 236 2.88 1.85 -17.08
N ARG A 237 1.91 1.51 -17.95
CA ARG A 237 2.05 0.48 -18.99
C ARG A 237 3.29 0.73 -19.86
N TYR A 238 3.39 1.92 -20.43
CA TYR A 238 4.55 2.32 -21.25
C TYR A 238 5.89 2.15 -20.52
N THR A 239 5.96 2.56 -19.24
CA THR A 239 7.20 2.43 -18.45
C THR A 239 7.59 0.96 -18.25
N VAL A 240 6.61 0.08 -17.99
CA VAL A 240 6.82 -1.37 -17.88
C VAL A 240 7.23 -1.98 -19.23
N ARG A 241 6.57 -1.62 -20.34
CA ARG A 241 6.90 -2.14 -21.69
C ARG A 241 8.35 -1.89 -22.09
N ARG A 242 8.95 -0.78 -21.68
CA ARG A 242 10.37 -0.48 -21.96
C ARG A 242 11.33 -1.52 -21.40
N TYR A 243 10.91 -2.31 -20.41
CA TYR A 243 11.70 -3.39 -19.84
C TYR A 243 11.69 -4.68 -20.68
N LEU A 244 10.76 -4.84 -21.61
CA LEU A 244 10.69 -5.99 -22.52
C LEU A 244 11.91 -6.05 -23.46
N GLY A 245 12.53 -4.89 -23.77
CA GLY A 245 13.71 -4.80 -24.62
C GLY A 245 15.06 -4.78 -23.87
N GLN A 246 15.07 -5.13 -22.57
CA GLN A 246 16.31 -5.14 -21.77
C GLN A 246 17.14 -6.39 -22.03
N ARG A 247 18.43 -6.33 -21.69
CA ARG A 247 19.35 -7.47 -21.86
C ARG A 247 19.23 -8.52 -20.77
N ASP A 248 18.83 -8.12 -19.56
CA ASP A 248 18.72 -9.05 -18.44
C ASP A 248 17.42 -9.87 -18.56
N PRO A 249 17.50 -11.20 -18.74
CA PRO A 249 16.31 -12.04 -18.87
C PRO A 249 15.38 -11.99 -17.65
N ALA A 250 15.93 -11.74 -16.45
CA ALA A 250 15.11 -11.62 -15.25
C ALA A 250 14.21 -10.36 -15.31
N LEU A 251 14.75 -9.24 -15.81
CA LEU A 251 13.98 -8.01 -16.03
C LEU A 251 12.94 -8.18 -17.14
N VAL A 252 13.30 -8.83 -18.24
CA VAL A 252 12.37 -9.11 -19.35
C VAL A 252 11.22 -10.00 -18.88
N SER A 253 11.52 -11.08 -18.15
CA SER A 253 10.50 -11.98 -17.57
C SER A 253 9.59 -11.26 -16.58
N ALA A 254 10.14 -10.42 -15.70
CA ALA A 254 9.35 -9.63 -14.76
C ALA A 254 8.44 -8.60 -15.48
N ALA A 255 8.95 -7.95 -16.53
CA ALA A 255 8.19 -7.01 -17.34
C ALA A 255 7.07 -7.69 -18.12
N ALA A 256 7.33 -8.86 -18.71
CA ALA A 256 6.30 -9.64 -19.40
C ALA A 256 5.16 -10.01 -18.46
N ARG A 257 5.47 -10.53 -17.27
CA ARG A 257 4.46 -10.82 -16.23
C ARG A 257 3.69 -9.58 -15.81
N ALA A 258 4.38 -8.47 -15.59
CA ALA A 258 3.75 -7.21 -15.20
C ALA A 258 2.80 -6.70 -16.29
N SER A 259 3.21 -6.68 -17.56
CA SER A 259 2.35 -6.31 -18.71
C SER A 259 1.12 -7.22 -18.81
N GLY A 260 1.28 -8.53 -18.61
CA GLY A 260 0.17 -9.48 -18.56
C GLY A 260 -0.85 -9.17 -17.47
N GLN A 261 -0.38 -8.90 -16.25
CA GLN A 261 -1.23 -8.58 -15.11
C GLN A 261 -1.90 -7.20 -15.22
N LEU A 262 -1.22 -6.23 -15.86
CA LEU A 262 -1.76 -4.91 -16.16
C LEU A 262 -2.79 -4.93 -17.30
N GLY A 263 -2.89 -6.03 -18.05
CA GLY A 263 -3.75 -6.11 -19.25
C GLY A 263 -3.30 -5.14 -20.33
N ASP A 264 -1.99 -5.07 -20.56
CA ASP A 264 -1.39 -4.09 -21.46
C ASP A 264 -1.49 -4.53 -22.94
N ASP A 265 -2.58 -4.15 -23.60
CA ASP A 265 -2.80 -4.44 -25.03
C ASP A 265 -1.63 -3.96 -25.91
N GLY A 266 -1.01 -2.82 -25.57
CA GLY A 266 0.11 -2.27 -26.30
C GLY A 266 1.42 -3.05 -26.15
N ALA A 267 1.47 -4.06 -25.26
CA ALA A 267 2.62 -4.94 -25.09
C ALA A 267 2.60 -6.14 -26.05
N VAL A 268 1.46 -6.44 -26.70
CA VAL A 268 1.28 -7.69 -27.47
C VAL A 268 2.35 -7.86 -28.55
N GLU A 269 2.60 -6.85 -29.37
CA GLU A 269 3.62 -6.92 -30.44
C GLU A 269 5.02 -7.22 -29.87
N ALA A 270 5.41 -6.51 -28.80
CA ALA A 270 6.71 -6.72 -28.15
C ALA A 270 6.82 -8.11 -27.51
N LEU A 271 5.74 -8.61 -26.89
CA LEU A 271 5.67 -9.95 -26.32
C LEU A 271 5.78 -11.03 -27.41
N VAL A 272 5.11 -10.87 -28.55
CA VAL A 272 5.21 -11.79 -29.69
C VAL A 272 6.65 -11.90 -30.19
N GLY A 273 7.37 -10.78 -30.25
CA GLY A 273 8.80 -10.76 -30.59
C GLY A 273 9.71 -11.50 -29.60
N LEU A 274 9.24 -11.79 -28.39
CA LEU A 274 9.99 -12.49 -27.33
C LEU A 274 9.63 -13.96 -27.18
N MET A 275 8.72 -14.51 -28.01
CA MET A 275 8.29 -15.91 -27.90
C MET A 275 9.42 -16.91 -28.14
N GLU A 276 10.43 -16.54 -28.93
CA GLU A 276 11.60 -17.36 -29.25
C GLU A 276 12.84 -16.95 -28.42
N HIS A 277 12.66 -16.20 -27.34
CA HIS A 277 13.75 -15.77 -26.47
C HIS A 277 14.55 -16.97 -25.91
N GLU A 278 15.86 -16.81 -25.75
CA GLU A 278 16.77 -17.90 -25.32
C GLU A 278 16.45 -18.43 -23.91
N ASP A 279 16.14 -17.53 -22.97
CA ASP A 279 15.76 -17.88 -21.59
C ASP A 279 14.32 -18.43 -21.52
N GLU A 280 14.17 -19.63 -20.95
CA GLU A 280 12.89 -20.31 -20.77
C GLU A 280 11.90 -19.54 -19.90
N ARG A 281 12.38 -18.85 -18.85
CA ARG A 281 11.51 -18.07 -17.95
C ARG A 281 10.88 -16.91 -18.69
N VAL A 282 11.61 -16.29 -19.62
CA VAL A 282 11.08 -15.24 -20.50
C VAL A 282 9.98 -15.83 -21.37
N ARG A 283 10.23 -16.93 -22.08
CA ARG A 283 9.22 -17.58 -22.93
C ARG A 283 7.94 -17.92 -22.15
N THR A 284 8.06 -18.55 -20.98
CA THR A 284 6.91 -18.86 -20.12
C THR A 284 6.14 -17.61 -19.72
N SER A 285 6.85 -16.55 -19.30
CA SER A 285 6.23 -15.28 -18.91
C SER A 285 5.51 -14.61 -20.08
N VAL A 286 6.06 -14.71 -21.29
CA VAL A 286 5.45 -14.20 -22.52
C VAL A 286 4.14 -14.93 -22.83
N PHE A 287 4.13 -16.26 -22.76
CA PHE A 287 2.90 -17.04 -22.99
C PHE A 287 1.81 -16.73 -21.95
N GLU A 288 2.19 -16.67 -20.66
CA GLU A 288 1.27 -16.30 -19.58
C GLU A 288 0.71 -14.88 -19.79
N ALA A 289 1.55 -13.94 -20.21
CA ALA A 289 1.16 -12.56 -20.45
C ALA A 289 0.21 -12.43 -21.64
N LEU A 290 0.54 -13.03 -22.79
CA LEU A 290 -0.31 -13.02 -23.98
C LEU A 290 -1.69 -13.64 -23.68
N ALA A 291 -1.73 -14.77 -22.97
CA ALA A 291 -2.98 -15.39 -22.55
C ALA A 291 -3.78 -14.50 -21.59
N SER A 292 -3.12 -13.80 -20.66
CA SER A 292 -3.77 -12.89 -19.70
C SER A 292 -4.33 -11.63 -20.35
N ILE A 293 -3.66 -11.12 -21.39
CA ILE A 293 -4.08 -9.93 -22.15
C ILE A 293 -5.24 -10.27 -23.07
N SER A 294 -5.10 -11.32 -23.88
CA SER A 294 -6.02 -11.64 -24.99
C SER A 294 -7.12 -12.65 -24.67
N GLY A 295 -6.96 -13.45 -23.61
CA GLY A 295 -7.80 -14.64 -23.38
C GLY A 295 -7.54 -15.80 -24.35
N MET A 296 -6.58 -15.67 -25.27
CA MET A 296 -6.29 -16.65 -26.32
C MET A 296 -5.09 -17.55 -25.98
N ALA A 297 -5.08 -18.76 -26.55
CA ALA A 297 -3.99 -19.72 -26.41
C ALA A 297 -3.56 -20.26 -27.79
N PHE A 298 -2.79 -19.47 -28.54
CA PHE A 298 -2.25 -19.89 -29.84
C PHE A 298 -0.97 -20.72 -29.75
N GLY A 299 -0.40 -20.86 -28.55
CA GLY A 299 0.86 -21.58 -28.32
C GLY A 299 2.08 -20.81 -28.87
N PRO A 300 3.19 -21.51 -29.13
CA PRO A 300 4.44 -20.94 -29.63
C PRO A 300 4.42 -20.67 -31.15
N ASP A 301 3.40 -19.97 -31.64
CA ASP A 301 3.25 -19.58 -33.05
C ASP A 301 3.21 -18.04 -33.21
N PRO A 302 4.37 -17.38 -33.39
CA PRO A 302 4.44 -15.93 -33.54
C PRO A 302 3.65 -15.40 -34.74
N ALA A 303 3.58 -16.16 -35.84
CA ALA A 303 2.87 -15.75 -37.04
C ALA A 303 1.36 -15.68 -36.79
N ARG A 304 0.81 -16.69 -36.09
CA ARG A 304 -0.60 -16.71 -35.69
C ARG A 304 -0.95 -15.57 -34.75
N TRP A 305 -0.12 -15.31 -33.73
CA TRP A 305 -0.32 -14.17 -32.83
C TRP A 305 -0.28 -12.84 -33.58
N THR A 306 0.69 -12.65 -34.48
CA THR A 306 0.82 -11.43 -35.29
C THR A 306 -0.40 -11.23 -36.19
N SER A 307 -0.85 -12.29 -36.85
CA SER A 307 -2.03 -12.22 -37.73
C SER A 307 -3.30 -11.88 -36.95
N TRP A 308 -3.50 -12.49 -35.78
CA TRP A 308 -4.64 -12.20 -34.91
C TRP A 308 -4.59 -10.75 -34.40
N HIS A 309 -3.45 -10.32 -33.83
CA HIS A 309 -3.30 -8.96 -33.32
C HIS A 309 -3.54 -7.90 -34.40
N ASN A 310 -3.03 -8.11 -35.62
CA ASN A 310 -3.26 -7.20 -36.74
C ASN A 310 -4.73 -7.16 -37.19
N ALA A 311 -5.47 -8.25 -37.05
CA ALA A 311 -6.91 -8.28 -37.33
C ALA A 311 -7.69 -7.52 -36.25
N GLU A 312 -7.36 -7.74 -34.97
CA GLU A 312 -7.95 -7.03 -33.84
C GLU A 312 -7.72 -5.52 -33.92
N MET A 313 -6.50 -5.09 -34.26
CA MET A 313 -6.18 -3.67 -34.41
C MET A 313 -6.97 -3.03 -35.56
N ARG A 314 -7.08 -3.70 -36.71
CA ARG A 314 -7.89 -3.20 -37.84
C ARG A 314 -9.36 -3.07 -37.46
N TRP A 315 -9.92 -4.10 -36.83
CA TRP A 315 -11.30 -4.05 -36.36
C TRP A 315 -11.50 -2.90 -35.36
N TRP A 316 -10.56 -2.71 -34.43
CA TRP A 316 -10.62 -1.62 -33.46
C TRP A 316 -10.62 -0.24 -34.12
N ASP A 317 -9.77 -0.05 -35.13
CA ASP A 317 -9.63 1.23 -35.81
C ASP A 317 -10.78 1.52 -36.79
N GLU A 318 -11.37 0.50 -37.41
CA GLU A 318 -12.34 0.67 -38.51
C GLU A 318 -13.81 0.44 -38.08
N GLU A 319 -14.08 -0.49 -37.15
CA GLU A 319 -15.42 -1.03 -36.91
C GLU A 319 -15.90 -0.89 -35.45
N ALA A 320 -14.98 -0.87 -34.48
CA ALA A 320 -15.34 -0.91 -33.06
C ALA A 320 -16.22 0.27 -32.62
N GLU A 321 -15.94 1.51 -33.06
CA GLU A 321 -16.72 2.70 -32.65
C GLU A 321 -18.22 2.54 -32.98
N ALA A 322 -18.54 2.06 -34.18
CA ALA A 322 -19.92 1.84 -34.60
C ALA A 322 -20.61 0.74 -33.77
N LEU A 323 -19.86 -0.27 -33.31
CA LEU A 323 -20.38 -1.34 -32.45
C LEU A 323 -20.58 -0.85 -31.01
N LEU A 324 -19.62 -0.11 -30.44
CA LEU A 324 -19.70 0.45 -29.09
C LEU A 324 -20.90 1.42 -28.96
N VAL A 325 -21.13 2.27 -29.97
CA VAL A 325 -22.32 3.16 -29.98
C VAL A 325 -23.63 2.36 -30.00
N ARG A 326 -23.68 1.22 -30.71
CA ARG A 326 -24.84 0.31 -30.69
C ARG A 326 -25.02 -0.37 -29.34
N ILE A 327 -23.96 -0.63 -28.58
CA ILE A 327 -24.05 -1.16 -27.21
C ILE A 327 -24.61 -0.09 -26.26
N GLU A 328 -24.11 1.14 -26.36
CA GLU A 328 -24.52 2.25 -25.49
C GLU A 328 -25.99 2.66 -25.71
N ARG A 329 -26.40 2.75 -26.99
CA ARG A 329 -27.70 3.33 -27.38
C ARG A 329 -28.72 2.31 -27.85
N GLY A 330 -28.25 1.19 -28.37
CA GLY A 330 -29.11 0.15 -28.93
C GLY A 330 -29.92 -0.54 -27.83
N ARG A 331 -31.03 -1.15 -28.25
CA ARG A 331 -31.98 -1.83 -27.36
C ARG A 331 -32.41 -3.16 -27.95
N GLY A 332 -32.87 -4.06 -27.09
CA GLY A 332 -33.42 -5.36 -27.49
C GLY A 332 -32.43 -6.17 -28.34
N LEU A 333 -32.85 -6.61 -29.52
CA LEU A 333 -32.04 -7.48 -30.39
C LEU A 333 -30.76 -6.80 -30.90
N GLU A 334 -30.78 -5.49 -31.12
CA GLU A 334 -29.60 -4.74 -31.57
C GLU A 334 -28.50 -4.77 -30.51
N PHE A 335 -28.86 -4.50 -29.25
CA PHE A 335 -27.95 -4.59 -28.11
C PHE A 335 -27.40 -6.00 -27.96
N VAL A 336 -28.25 -7.03 -28.02
CA VAL A 336 -27.83 -8.44 -27.85
C VAL A 336 -26.82 -8.85 -28.92
N ARG A 337 -27.06 -8.47 -30.19
CA ARG A 337 -26.12 -8.77 -31.28
C ARG A 337 -24.81 -8.01 -31.11
N ALA A 338 -24.88 -6.72 -30.80
CA ALA A 338 -23.71 -5.90 -30.64
C ALA A 338 -22.84 -6.37 -29.46
N ALA A 339 -23.46 -6.74 -28.35
CA ALA A 339 -22.80 -7.33 -27.19
C ALA A 339 -22.17 -8.69 -27.50
N GLY A 340 -22.81 -9.52 -28.33
CA GLY A 340 -22.23 -10.81 -28.74
C GLY A 340 -20.97 -10.62 -29.59
N GLU A 341 -21.05 -9.75 -30.59
CA GLU A 341 -19.96 -9.44 -31.53
C GLU A 341 -18.76 -8.82 -30.81
N VAL A 342 -18.96 -7.86 -29.90
CA VAL A 342 -17.84 -7.19 -29.21
C VAL A 342 -17.06 -8.14 -28.30
N LEU A 343 -17.72 -9.16 -27.76
CA LEU A 343 -17.12 -10.12 -26.83
C LEU A 343 -16.27 -11.19 -27.54
N GLU A 344 -16.29 -11.24 -28.88
CA GLU A 344 -15.36 -12.06 -29.66
C GLU A 344 -13.96 -11.44 -29.73
N HIS A 345 -13.83 -10.15 -29.38
CA HIS A 345 -12.59 -9.41 -29.40
C HIS A 345 -11.91 -9.39 -28.02
N GLY A 346 -10.64 -9.75 -28.00
CA GLY A 346 -9.89 -10.04 -26.77
C GLY A 346 -9.10 -8.85 -26.22
N LEU A 347 -8.95 -7.78 -27.01
CA LEU A 347 -8.19 -6.57 -26.64
C LEU A 347 -9.10 -5.44 -26.18
N PHE A 348 -8.52 -4.43 -25.52
CA PHE A 348 -9.20 -3.19 -25.12
C PHE A 348 -10.41 -3.41 -24.21
N ARG A 349 -10.37 -4.49 -23.42
CA ARG A 349 -11.45 -4.91 -22.50
C ARG A 349 -11.96 -3.79 -21.59
N ASP A 350 -11.09 -2.88 -21.17
CA ASP A 350 -11.44 -1.75 -20.30
C ASP A 350 -12.34 -0.76 -21.05
N ARG A 351 -11.96 -0.37 -22.26
CA ARG A 351 -12.77 0.53 -23.12
C ARG A 351 -14.07 -0.12 -23.57
N ILE A 352 -14.05 -1.43 -23.87
CA ILE A 352 -15.27 -2.18 -24.19
C ILE A 352 -16.21 -2.19 -22.97
N ALA A 353 -15.70 -2.45 -21.77
CA ALA A 353 -16.49 -2.48 -20.55
C ALA A 353 -17.19 -1.14 -20.26
N GLU A 354 -16.54 0.00 -20.54
CA GLU A 354 -17.12 1.33 -20.36
C GLU A 354 -18.43 1.50 -21.15
N SER A 355 -18.51 0.96 -22.37
CA SER A 355 -19.71 1.05 -23.23
C SER A 355 -20.96 0.38 -22.62
N PHE A 356 -20.79 -0.60 -21.72
CA PHE A 356 -21.89 -1.28 -21.05
C PHE A 356 -22.47 -0.48 -19.86
N SER A 357 -21.82 0.60 -19.43
CA SER A 357 -22.23 1.40 -18.27
C SER A 357 -23.66 1.93 -18.40
N GLN A 358 -24.05 2.39 -19.61
CA GLN A 358 -25.39 2.88 -19.87
C GLN A 358 -26.46 1.76 -19.83
N ALA A 359 -26.10 0.55 -20.28
CA ALA A 359 -26.98 -0.61 -20.21
C ALA A 359 -27.21 -1.04 -18.75
N LEU A 360 -26.19 -0.99 -17.89
CA LEU A 360 -26.34 -1.21 -16.44
C LEU A 360 -27.27 -0.18 -15.80
N ALA A 361 -27.12 1.10 -16.13
CA ALA A 361 -27.89 2.17 -15.52
C ALA A 361 -29.35 2.23 -15.99
N ARG A 362 -29.63 1.99 -17.28
CA ARG A 362 -30.95 2.26 -17.89
C ARG A 362 -31.49 1.12 -18.75
N GLY A 363 -30.90 -0.06 -18.70
CA GLY A 363 -31.36 -1.22 -19.44
C GLY A 363 -32.57 -1.89 -18.79
N THR A 364 -33.29 -2.67 -19.59
CA THR A 364 -34.26 -3.65 -19.10
C THR A 364 -33.57 -4.75 -18.29
N PRO A 365 -34.27 -5.50 -17.41
CA PRO A 365 -33.64 -6.56 -16.61
C PRO A 365 -32.86 -7.59 -17.45
N ALA A 366 -33.36 -7.91 -18.66
CA ALA A 366 -32.67 -8.81 -19.58
C ALA A 366 -31.36 -8.22 -20.15
N GLU A 367 -31.38 -6.93 -20.52
CA GLU A 367 -30.20 -6.20 -21.02
C GLU A 367 -29.15 -6.03 -19.91
N VAL A 368 -29.57 -5.67 -18.70
CA VAL A 368 -28.68 -5.54 -17.54
C VAL A 368 -28.02 -6.88 -17.22
N ARG A 369 -28.79 -7.98 -17.21
CA ARG A 369 -28.22 -9.33 -17.02
C ARG A 369 -27.22 -9.73 -18.09
N LEU A 370 -27.41 -9.28 -19.33
CA LEU A 370 -26.46 -9.53 -20.41
C LEU A 370 -25.22 -8.65 -20.24
N ALA A 371 -25.38 -7.38 -19.90
CA ALA A 371 -24.29 -6.47 -19.58
C ALA A 371 -23.44 -7.02 -18.41
N CYS A 372 -24.04 -7.48 -17.31
CA CYS A 372 -23.30 -8.10 -16.21
C CYS A 372 -22.48 -9.31 -16.68
N ARG A 373 -23.04 -10.17 -17.53
CA ARG A 373 -22.32 -11.33 -18.10
C ARG A 373 -21.19 -10.91 -19.05
N ALA A 374 -21.41 -9.88 -19.86
CA ALA A 374 -20.38 -9.32 -20.72
C ALA A 374 -19.20 -8.80 -19.87
N LEU A 375 -19.50 -8.06 -18.81
CA LEU A 375 -18.52 -7.48 -17.89
C LEU A 375 -17.77 -8.54 -17.08
N GLU A 376 -18.46 -9.63 -16.70
CA GLU A 376 -17.84 -10.83 -16.11
C GLU A 376 -16.77 -11.42 -17.05
N GLN A 377 -17.07 -11.55 -18.34
CA GLN A 377 -16.14 -12.09 -19.35
C GLN A 377 -14.96 -11.14 -19.60
N LEU A 378 -15.22 -9.82 -19.69
CA LEU A 378 -14.20 -8.81 -19.90
C LEU A 378 -13.25 -8.66 -18.69
N ARG A 379 -13.70 -9.05 -17.49
CA ARG A 379 -12.95 -8.92 -16.23
C ARG A 379 -12.39 -7.51 -15.99
N SER A 380 -13.08 -6.49 -16.50
CA SER A 380 -12.68 -5.10 -16.35
C SER A 380 -13.17 -4.55 -15.01
N ARG A 381 -12.25 -3.95 -14.25
CA ARG A 381 -12.56 -3.31 -12.96
C ARG A 381 -13.29 -1.98 -13.09
N GLN A 382 -13.30 -1.37 -14.28
CA GLN A 382 -14.07 -0.15 -14.52
C GLN A 382 -15.58 -0.37 -14.34
N ALA A 383 -16.02 -1.62 -14.46
CA ALA A 383 -17.40 -2.01 -14.24
C ALA A 383 -17.83 -2.09 -12.77
N ILE A 384 -16.90 -2.09 -11.79
CA ILE A 384 -17.22 -2.34 -10.38
C ILE A 384 -18.32 -1.40 -9.89
N ASN A 385 -18.18 -0.09 -10.09
CA ASN A 385 -19.17 0.89 -9.59
C ASN A 385 -20.55 0.67 -10.22
N GLY A 386 -20.62 0.45 -11.53
CA GLY A 386 -21.89 0.15 -12.21
C GLY A 386 -22.51 -1.18 -11.76
N LEU A 387 -21.70 -2.18 -11.41
CA LEU A 387 -22.17 -3.46 -10.90
C LEU A 387 -22.66 -3.36 -9.44
N LEU A 388 -22.03 -2.52 -8.62
CA LEU A 388 -22.48 -2.25 -7.25
C LEU A 388 -23.87 -1.59 -7.22
N GLU A 389 -24.12 -0.62 -8.10
CA GLU A 389 -25.47 -0.05 -8.29
C GLU A 389 -26.51 -1.11 -8.67
N CYS A 390 -26.11 -2.17 -9.38
CA CYS A 390 -27.00 -3.26 -9.76
C CYS A 390 -27.37 -4.19 -8.60
N LEU A 391 -26.60 -4.19 -7.49
CA LEU A 391 -26.94 -4.96 -6.29
C LEU A 391 -28.14 -4.36 -5.53
N GLU A 392 -28.41 -3.07 -5.69
CA GLU A 392 -29.54 -2.39 -5.04
C GLU A 392 -30.88 -2.56 -5.78
N ARG A 393 -30.85 -3.14 -6.99
CA ARG A 393 -32.06 -3.32 -7.81
C ARG A 393 -33.03 -4.34 -7.23
N GLU A 394 -34.32 -4.12 -7.48
CA GLU A 394 -35.40 -4.97 -6.95
C GLU A 394 -35.36 -6.39 -7.55
N GLU A 395 -34.88 -6.55 -8.79
CA GLU A 395 -34.89 -7.81 -9.50
C GLU A 395 -33.80 -8.79 -8.99
N PRO A 396 -34.18 -9.97 -8.45
CA PRO A 396 -33.22 -10.94 -7.93
C PRO A 396 -32.20 -11.43 -8.95
N GLU A 397 -32.64 -11.63 -10.20
CA GLU A 397 -31.79 -12.14 -11.27
C GLU A 397 -30.67 -11.17 -11.66
N VAL A 398 -30.92 -9.86 -11.53
CA VAL A 398 -29.94 -8.80 -11.80
C VAL A 398 -28.90 -8.77 -10.69
N ARG A 399 -29.34 -8.83 -9.42
CA ARG A 399 -28.42 -8.89 -8.27
C ARG A 399 -27.49 -10.10 -8.35
N GLU A 400 -28.02 -11.27 -8.69
CA GLU A 400 -27.21 -12.49 -8.85
C GLU A 400 -26.18 -12.37 -9.99
N ALA A 401 -26.57 -11.75 -11.11
CA ALA A 401 -25.66 -11.55 -12.23
C ALA A 401 -24.56 -10.53 -11.90
N ALA A 402 -24.93 -9.43 -11.23
CA ALA A 402 -23.98 -8.43 -10.76
C ALA A 402 -22.99 -9.02 -9.74
N MET A 403 -23.49 -9.83 -8.80
CA MET A 403 -22.66 -10.52 -7.81
C MET A 403 -21.64 -11.47 -8.46
N ARG A 404 -22.06 -12.27 -9.44
CA ARG A 404 -21.13 -13.16 -10.18
C ARG A 404 -20.05 -12.35 -10.90
N ALA A 405 -20.42 -11.27 -11.56
CA ALA A 405 -19.47 -10.39 -12.24
C ALA A 405 -18.47 -9.77 -11.24
N LEU A 406 -18.95 -9.26 -10.11
CA LEU A 406 -18.11 -8.70 -9.04
C LEU A 406 -17.13 -9.74 -8.49
N ASN A 407 -17.59 -10.95 -8.17
CA ASN A 407 -16.73 -12.02 -7.69
C ASN A 407 -15.67 -12.41 -8.74
N ALA A 408 -16.02 -12.45 -10.02
CA ALA A 408 -15.08 -12.78 -11.10
C ALA A 408 -14.02 -11.68 -11.32
N ILE A 409 -14.41 -10.41 -11.19
CA ILE A 409 -13.53 -9.24 -11.38
C ILE A 409 -12.60 -9.03 -10.18
N THR A 410 -13.11 -9.23 -8.97
CA THR A 410 -12.37 -8.96 -7.73
C THR A 410 -11.63 -10.17 -7.20
N GLY A 411 -12.08 -11.39 -7.52
CA GLY A 411 -11.56 -12.63 -6.97
C GLY A 411 -11.89 -12.84 -5.49
N ALA A 412 -12.78 -12.01 -4.93
CA ALA A 412 -13.25 -12.09 -3.55
C ALA A 412 -14.71 -12.54 -3.51
N GLU A 413 -15.06 -13.43 -2.60
CA GLU A 413 -16.45 -13.81 -2.30
C GLU A 413 -16.93 -12.92 -1.15
N LEU A 414 -17.41 -11.73 -1.46
CA LEU A 414 -17.93 -10.79 -0.47
C LEU A 414 -19.45 -10.82 -0.41
N SER A 415 -20.00 -10.39 0.73
CA SER A 415 -21.44 -10.36 0.96
C SER A 415 -22.15 -9.37 0.01
N PRO A 416 -23.46 -9.50 -0.24
CA PRO A 416 -24.21 -8.55 -1.08
C PRO A 416 -24.37 -7.14 -0.51
N GLU A 417 -23.94 -6.92 0.73
CA GLU A 417 -24.02 -5.61 1.39
C GLU A 417 -22.94 -4.69 0.84
N LEU A 418 -23.32 -3.50 0.37
CA LEU A 418 -22.40 -2.51 -0.21
C LEU A 418 -21.21 -2.17 0.70
N GLY A 419 -21.44 -2.15 2.03
CA GLY A 419 -20.38 -1.89 3.01
C GLY A 419 -19.25 -2.92 3.03
N SER A 420 -19.44 -4.09 2.41
CA SER A 420 -18.36 -5.08 2.23
C SER A 420 -17.51 -4.83 0.98
N TRP A 421 -17.97 -3.97 0.06
CA TRP A 421 -17.31 -3.62 -1.19
C TRP A 421 -16.69 -2.21 -1.21
N ASP A 422 -16.91 -1.40 -0.17
CA ASP A 422 -16.43 -0.01 -0.06
C ASP A 422 -14.90 0.12 -0.21
N GLU A 423 -14.13 -0.92 0.15
CA GLU A 423 -12.67 -0.96 -0.03
C GLU A 423 -12.23 -1.23 -1.49
N LEU A 424 -13.13 -1.68 -2.36
CA LEU A 424 -12.85 -2.05 -3.76
C LEU A 424 -13.46 -1.09 -4.78
N ALA A 425 -14.28 -0.14 -4.33
CA ALA A 425 -15.02 0.82 -5.16
C ALA A 425 -14.31 2.20 -5.30
N GLY A 426 -13.35 2.50 -4.42
CA GLY A 426 -12.53 3.72 -4.42
C GLY A 426 -11.23 3.54 -5.18
#